data_AF-A0A1A9RD97-F1
#
_entry.id   AF-A0A1A9RD97-F1
#
_cell.length_a   1.000
_cell.length_b   1.000
_cell.length_c   1.000
_cell.angle_alpha   90.00
_cell.angle_beta   90.00
_cell.angle_gamma   90.00
#
_symmetry.space_group_name_H-M   'P 1'
#
loop_
_entity.id
_entity.type
_entity.pdbx_description
1 polymer ?
#
loop_
_entity_poly.entity_id
_entity_poly.type
_entity_poly.pdbx_seq_one_letter_code
_entity_poly.pdbx_strand_id
1 'polypeptide(L)'
;MQKFILIRGHQGSGKSTFAEQKAAEFAQQYPDAEIIRIENDLLLTDENGVYRWSGEAVDKAQKQGNAMMRNALIAGRANPARPILIINSNTNQKASRCRHLLDWAAKHGFHTETYRLHNFFSNQHGVKERDVLAAYVKLNQNPLPGEIHVEAVQPASAAQLAQIEQMQAIEQHALPFDEAQQTFVTENYLQHGSRNFTAKASKRYPELRVLKYARNVFYNNRFDDALLEMRGLIIDAHNRIIVRPFKKVFNYSERIAKGSRYPIRISDERLVDAVVKVNGFLGCCTFVSLSDGHPSNGAAFDGKVLYSTTGSLDSAFTDMTAAHCAQYETLFRAYPNHTFLFEITDAKDVHIIREELGETLIGCIDVATGRQFSEAELDEIGKQYGIRRPETLKNITFGELKGRLKNVEHEGFMVFDAQNGEMLFKLKSPYYLISKFLGRSNEGNIGRKLDKRHVDEEFYPLIDHIRDHREAFNAMPELDKIAFIQAFLRQL
;
A
#
# COMPACT_ATOMS: atom_id res chain seq x y z
N MET A 1 -27.49 34.83 -9.34
CA MET A 1 -27.52 33.48 -8.73
C MET A 1 -26.17 32.82 -8.90
N GLN A 2 -25.49 32.43 -7.82
CA GLN A 2 -24.20 31.72 -7.90
C GLN A 2 -24.35 30.32 -7.31
N LYS A 3 -24.07 29.28 -8.10
CA LYS A 3 -24.33 27.89 -7.73
C LYS A 3 -23.12 27.00 -8.03
N PHE A 4 -22.83 26.09 -7.12
CA PHE A 4 -21.88 25.00 -7.30
C PHE A 4 -22.62 23.66 -7.23
N ILE A 5 -22.51 22.88 -8.29
CA ILE A 5 -23.08 21.53 -8.38
C ILE A 5 -21.94 20.51 -8.35
N LEU A 6 -21.99 19.60 -7.38
CA LEU A 6 -21.09 18.45 -7.30
C LEU A 6 -21.83 17.18 -7.73
N ILE A 7 -21.41 16.55 -8.82
CA ILE A 7 -21.99 15.29 -9.31
C ILE A 7 -21.07 14.13 -8.92
N ARG A 8 -21.66 13.06 -8.39
CA ARG A 8 -20.95 11.87 -7.88
C ARG A 8 -21.46 10.59 -8.53
N GLY A 9 -20.55 9.80 -9.10
CA GLY A 9 -20.90 8.60 -9.84
C GLY A 9 -19.69 7.81 -10.33
N HIS A 10 -19.87 6.53 -10.63
CA HIS A 10 -18.82 5.71 -11.24
C HIS A 10 -18.68 5.98 -12.73
N GLN A 11 -17.74 5.30 -13.38
CA GLN A 11 -17.61 5.30 -14.84
C GLN A 11 -18.86 4.64 -15.46
N GLY A 12 -19.47 5.29 -16.46
CA GLY A 12 -20.75 4.83 -17.03
C GLY A 12 -22.01 5.32 -16.30
N SER A 13 -21.91 6.15 -15.25
CA SER A 13 -23.10 6.62 -14.53
C SER A 13 -23.81 7.83 -15.15
N GLY A 14 -23.42 8.26 -16.37
CA GLY A 14 -24.04 9.41 -17.06
C GLY A 14 -23.66 10.79 -16.52
N LYS A 15 -22.53 10.93 -15.82
CA LYS A 15 -22.14 12.20 -15.16
C LYS A 15 -22.05 13.40 -16.09
N SER A 16 -21.37 13.28 -17.23
CA SER A 16 -21.21 14.38 -18.18
C SER A 16 -22.53 14.77 -18.84
N THR A 17 -23.36 13.80 -19.20
CA THR A 17 -24.72 14.05 -19.72
C THR A 17 -25.60 14.77 -18.69
N PHE A 18 -25.56 14.34 -17.43
CA PHE A 18 -26.31 15.00 -16.36
C PHE A 18 -25.76 16.42 -16.07
N ALA A 19 -24.45 16.63 -16.18
CA ALA A 19 -23.83 17.95 -16.07
C ALA A 19 -24.28 18.88 -17.20
N GLU A 20 -24.38 18.38 -18.43
CA GLU A 20 -24.91 19.13 -19.59
C GLU A 20 -26.36 19.51 -19.40
N GLN A 21 -27.18 18.57 -18.92
CA GLN A 21 -28.57 18.86 -18.58
C GLN A 21 -28.67 20.00 -17.55
N LYS A 22 -27.91 19.92 -16.45
CA LYS A 22 -27.93 20.96 -15.40
C LYS A 22 -27.39 22.30 -15.90
N ALA A 23 -26.41 22.30 -16.79
CA ALA A 23 -25.92 23.51 -17.45
C ALA A 23 -27.02 24.15 -18.31
N ALA A 24 -27.71 23.36 -19.14
CA ALA A 24 -28.80 23.83 -19.99
C ALA A 24 -29.98 24.38 -19.17
N GLU A 25 -30.40 23.68 -18.12
CA GLU A 25 -31.45 24.14 -17.18
C GLU A 25 -31.08 25.50 -16.56
N PHE A 26 -29.82 25.68 -16.17
CA PHE A 26 -29.37 26.95 -15.59
C PHE A 26 -29.29 28.07 -16.62
N ALA A 27 -28.82 27.80 -17.83
CA ALA A 27 -28.76 28.77 -18.93
C ALA A 27 -30.15 29.25 -19.36
N GLN A 28 -31.15 28.37 -19.33
CA GLN A 28 -32.55 28.75 -19.60
C GLN A 28 -33.08 29.75 -18.57
N GLN A 29 -32.73 29.57 -17.29
CA GLN A 29 -33.15 30.47 -16.22
C GLN A 29 -32.30 31.76 -16.15
N TYR A 30 -31.02 31.68 -16.55
CA TYR A 30 -30.05 32.77 -16.52
C TYR A 30 -29.27 32.82 -17.85
N PRO A 31 -29.81 33.47 -18.89
CA PRO A 31 -29.20 33.47 -20.24
C PRO A 31 -27.76 34.01 -20.29
N ASP A 32 -27.42 34.98 -19.43
CA ASP A 32 -26.08 35.59 -19.35
C ASP A 32 -25.16 34.90 -18.34
N ALA A 33 -25.48 33.67 -17.93
CA ALA A 33 -24.71 32.93 -16.94
C ALA A 33 -23.33 32.50 -17.46
N GLU A 34 -22.32 32.64 -16.61
CA GLU A 34 -21.04 31.98 -16.81
C GLU A 34 -21.11 30.53 -16.30
N ILE A 35 -20.88 29.54 -17.19
CA ILE A 35 -20.93 28.12 -16.84
C ILE A 35 -19.53 27.51 -16.93
N ILE A 36 -19.03 26.99 -15.80
CA ILE A 36 -17.72 26.37 -15.68
C ILE A 36 -17.92 24.87 -15.41
N ARG A 37 -17.51 24.03 -16.35
CA ARG A 37 -17.50 22.56 -16.19
C ARG A 37 -16.11 22.05 -15.85
N ILE A 38 -16.00 21.32 -14.75
CA ILE A 38 -14.76 20.72 -14.25
C ILE A 38 -14.90 19.20 -14.37
N GLU A 39 -14.42 18.66 -15.49
CA GLU A 39 -14.49 17.24 -15.81
C GLU A 39 -13.13 16.78 -16.34
N ASN A 40 -12.55 15.76 -15.71
CA ASN A 40 -11.27 15.23 -16.15
C ASN A 40 -11.37 14.70 -17.59
N ASP A 41 -12.50 14.13 -17.98
CA ASP A 41 -12.67 13.58 -19.33
C ASP A 41 -12.54 14.67 -20.40
N LEU A 42 -13.09 15.87 -20.15
CA LEU A 42 -12.89 17.03 -21.03
C LEU A 42 -11.44 17.52 -21.05
N LEU A 43 -10.74 17.44 -19.92
CA LEU A 43 -9.34 17.88 -19.80
C LEU A 43 -8.32 16.85 -20.33
N LEU A 44 -8.74 15.59 -20.49
CA LEU A 44 -7.94 14.47 -21.01
C LEU A 44 -8.20 14.19 -22.49
N THR A 45 -9.20 14.86 -23.07
CA THR A 45 -9.53 14.78 -24.50
C THR A 45 -8.82 15.92 -25.21
N ASP A 46 -8.03 15.60 -26.25
CA ASP A 46 -7.36 16.61 -27.06
C ASP A 46 -8.32 17.32 -28.03
N GLU A 47 -7.83 18.34 -28.73
CA GLU A 47 -8.62 19.15 -29.68
C GLU A 47 -9.22 18.33 -30.83
N ASN A 48 -8.70 17.13 -31.09
CA ASN A 48 -9.21 16.20 -32.11
C ASN A 48 -10.23 15.20 -31.54
N GLY A 49 -10.64 15.35 -30.28
CA GLY A 49 -11.57 14.44 -29.61
C GLY A 49 -10.94 13.14 -29.13
N VAL A 50 -9.60 13.03 -29.10
CA VAL A 50 -8.92 11.79 -28.67
C VAL A 50 -8.65 11.83 -27.16
N TYR A 51 -9.26 10.89 -26.44
CA TYR A 51 -9.03 10.69 -25.00
C TYR A 51 -7.68 10.03 -24.74
N ARG A 52 -6.82 10.66 -23.92
CA ARG A 52 -5.49 10.13 -23.56
C ARG A 52 -5.33 10.03 -22.05
N TRP A 53 -5.28 8.79 -21.56
CA TRP A 53 -5.06 8.52 -20.14
C TRP A 53 -3.57 8.30 -19.82
N SER A 54 -3.05 9.07 -18.86
CA SER A 54 -1.80 8.78 -18.15
C SER A 54 -1.85 9.34 -16.73
N GLY A 55 -1.02 8.83 -15.82
CA GLY A 55 -0.94 9.36 -14.45
C GLY A 55 -0.61 10.85 -14.43
N GLU A 56 0.34 11.29 -15.26
CA GLU A 56 0.72 12.69 -15.40
C GLU A 56 -0.40 13.56 -15.98
N ALA A 57 -1.11 13.05 -16.99
CA ALA A 57 -2.24 13.76 -17.59
C ALA A 57 -3.38 13.95 -16.59
N VAL A 58 -3.67 12.93 -15.78
CA VAL A 58 -4.67 13.01 -14.70
C VAL A 58 -4.26 14.03 -13.63
N ASP A 59 -2.99 14.05 -13.23
CA ASP A 59 -2.50 15.03 -12.25
C ASP A 59 -2.55 16.47 -12.80
N LYS A 60 -2.23 16.65 -14.09
CA LYS A 60 -2.36 17.94 -14.78
C LYS A 60 -3.82 18.38 -14.85
N ALA A 61 -4.72 17.50 -15.27
CA ALA A 61 -6.17 17.77 -15.32
C ALA A 61 -6.72 18.16 -13.94
N GLN A 62 -6.31 17.46 -12.87
CA GLN A 62 -6.73 17.81 -11.51
C GLN A 62 -6.22 19.19 -11.06
N LYS A 63 -4.96 19.53 -11.36
CA LYS A 63 -4.42 20.87 -11.06
C LYS A 63 -5.17 21.96 -11.81
N GLN A 64 -5.44 21.74 -13.10
CA GLN A 64 -6.20 22.67 -13.93
C GLN A 64 -7.65 22.82 -13.42
N GLY A 65 -8.34 21.73 -13.12
CA GLY A 65 -9.69 21.79 -12.53
C GLY A 65 -9.74 22.55 -11.20
N ASN A 66 -8.74 22.37 -10.34
CA ASN A 66 -8.64 23.15 -9.10
C ASN A 66 -8.42 24.65 -9.36
N ALA A 67 -7.63 25.00 -10.38
CA ALA A 67 -7.41 26.39 -10.77
C ALA A 67 -8.69 27.02 -11.36
N MET A 68 -9.43 26.28 -12.20
CA MET A 68 -10.73 26.72 -12.73
C MET A 68 -11.73 27.00 -11.59
N MET A 69 -11.83 26.08 -10.62
CA MET A 69 -12.64 26.28 -9.41
C MET A 69 -12.23 27.56 -8.67
N ARG A 70 -10.93 27.72 -8.40
CA ARG A 70 -10.40 28.89 -7.68
C ARG A 70 -10.78 30.19 -8.37
N ASN A 71 -10.54 30.27 -9.69
CA ASN A 71 -10.76 31.47 -10.47
C ASN A 71 -12.25 31.82 -10.52
N ALA A 72 -13.13 30.82 -10.71
CA ALA A 72 -14.58 31.04 -10.72
C ALA A 72 -15.11 31.52 -9.36
N LEU A 73 -14.60 30.97 -8.25
CA LEU A 73 -14.97 31.43 -6.91
C LEU A 73 -14.50 32.86 -6.62
N ILE A 74 -13.30 33.24 -7.05
CA ILE A 74 -12.78 34.61 -6.94
C ILE A 74 -13.63 35.58 -7.78
N ALA A 75 -13.91 35.21 -9.04
CA ALA A 75 -14.72 36.02 -9.95
C ALA A 75 -16.15 36.21 -9.42
N GLY A 76 -16.76 35.15 -8.87
CA GLY A 76 -18.09 35.23 -8.27
C GLY A 76 -18.13 36.12 -7.04
N ARG A 77 -17.13 36.01 -6.16
CA ARG A 77 -17.02 36.90 -4.99
C ARG A 77 -16.85 38.37 -5.38
N ALA A 78 -16.08 38.65 -6.44
CA ALA A 78 -15.91 40.00 -6.95
C ALA A 78 -17.18 40.55 -7.63
N ASN A 79 -18.08 39.68 -8.10
CA ASN A 79 -19.28 40.05 -8.86
C ASN A 79 -20.54 39.30 -8.36
N PRO A 80 -21.07 39.60 -7.16
CA PRO A 80 -22.15 38.83 -6.54
C PRO A 80 -23.45 38.74 -7.36
N ALA A 81 -23.74 39.78 -8.16
CA ALA A 81 -24.93 39.84 -9.01
C ALA A 81 -24.81 38.97 -10.28
N ARG A 82 -23.58 38.68 -10.73
CA ARG A 82 -23.35 37.90 -11.96
C ARG A 82 -23.78 36.45 -11.75
N PRO A 83 -24.65 35.89 -12.61
CA PRO A 83 -24.99 34.48 -12.53
C PRO A 83 -23.79 33.61 -12.91
N ILE A 84 -23.41 32.68 -12.02
CA ILE A 84 -22.29 31.77 -12.24
C ILE A 84 -22.70 30.37 -11.80
N LEU A 85 -22.51 29.39 -12.67
CA LEU A 85 -22.66 27.97 -12.35
C LEU A 85 -21.32 27.27 -12.49
N ILE A 86 -20.88 26.62 -11.42
CA ILE A 86 -19.73 25.70 -11.46
C ILE A 86 -20.27 24.29 -11.31
N ILE A 87 -19.92 23.38 -12.24
CA ILE A 87 -20.28 21.97 -12.16
C ILE A 87 -19.01 21.13 -12.09
N ASN A 88 -18.88 20.27 -11.09
CA ASN A 88 -17.81 19.28 -11.01
C ASN A 88 -18.41 17.88 -11.12
N SER A 89 -18.13 17.21 -12.23
CA SER A 89 -18.74 15.91 -12.59
C SER A 89 -17.71 14.77 -12.72
N ASN A 90 -16.57 14.93 -12.06
CA ASN A 90 -15.63 13.83 -11.85
C ASN A 90 -16.25 12.69 -11.03
N THR A 91 -15.57 11.54 -10.94
CA THR A 91 -16.12 10.39 -10.19
C THR A 91 -16.39 10.68 -8.72
N ASN A 92 -15.62 11.60 -8.13
CA ASN A 92 -15.88 12.20 -6.82
C ASN A 92 -16.13 11.17 -5.68
N GLN A 93 -15.42 10.04 -5.72
CA GLN A 93 -15.62 8.91 -4.80
C GLN A 93 -15.24 9.17 -3.34
N LYS A 94 -14.36 10.15 -3.05
CA LYS A 94 -13.86 10.42 -1.69
C LYS A 94 -14.66 11.54 -1.02
N ALA A 95 -15.40 11.21 0.03
CA ALA A 95 -16.24 12.18 0.76
C ALA A 95 -15.44 13.37 1.32
N SER A 96 -14.23 13.16 1.84
CA SER A 96 -13.41 14.25 2.40
C SER A 96 -13.03 15.31 1.36
N ARG A 97 -12.62 14.90 0.14
CA ARG A 97 -12.33 15.83 -0.95
C ARG A 97 -13.58 16.58 -1.41
N CYS A 98 -14.71 15.89 -1.46
CA CYS A 98 -15.98 16.49 -1.84
C CYS A 98 -16.43 17.55 -0.83
N ARG A 99 -16.37 17.24 0.48
CA ARG A 99 -16.64 18.20 1.55
C ARG A 99 -15.76 19.45 1.43
N HIS A 100 -14.46 19.28 1.19
CA HIS A 100 -13.58 20.42 0.96
C HIS A 100 -14.05 21.32 -0.21
N LEU A 101 -14.48 20.74 -1.34
CA LEU A 101 -14.97 21.53 -2.48
C LEU A 101 -16.27 22.27 -2.14
N LEU A 102 -17.21 21.59 -1.47
CA LEU A 102 -18.49 22.16 -1.03
C LEU A 102 -18.26 23.30 -0.03
N ASP A 103 -17.46 23.07 1.01
CA ASP A 103 -17.11 24.07 2.02
C ASP A 103 -16.41 25.28 1.39
N TRP A 104 -15.54 25.04 0.41
CA TRP A 104 -14.84 26.12 -0.28
C TRP A 104 -15.80 26.99 -1.10
N ALA A 105 -16.73 26.38 -1.84
CA ALA A 105 -17.75 27.10 -2.59
C ALA A 105 -18.70 27.88 -1.66
N ALA A 106 -19.20 27.24 -0.60
CA ALA A 106 -20.10 27.86 0.36
C ALA A 106 -19.44 29.06 1.06
N LYS A 107 -18.16 28.96 1.45
CA LYS A 107 -17.37 30.08 2.01
C LYS A 107 -17.21 31.27 1.06
N HIS A 108 -17.37 31.05 -0.25
CA HIS A 108 -17.33 32.10 -1.26
C HIS A 108 -18.73 32.57 -1.68
N GLY A 109 -19.78 32.17 -0.96
CA GLY A 109 -21.15 32.63 -1.20
C GLY A 109 -21.93 31.85 -2.26
N PHE A 110 -21.39 30.74 -2.78
CA PHE A 110 -22.09 29.90 -3.74
C PHE A 110 -23.09 28.99 -3.03
N HIS A 111 -24.30 28.87 -3.58
CA HIS A 111 -25.24 27.82 -3.18
C HIS A 111 -24.73 26.45 -3.66
N THR A 112 -24.72 25.44 -2.80
CA THR A 112 -24.15 24.13 -3.12
C THR A 112 -25.20 23.04 -3.21
N GLU A 113 -25.17 22.25 -4.28
CA GLU A 113 -25.99 21.04 -4.45
C GLU A 113 -25.09 19.84 -4.76
N THR A 114 -25.46 18.66 -4.24
CA THR A 114 -24.73 17.42 -4.54
C THR A 114 -25.68 16.38 -5.08
N TYR A 115 -25.36 15.80 -6.24
CA TYR A 115 -26.15 14.75 -6.89
C TYR A 115 -25.40 13.42 -6.92
N ARG A 116 -26.08 12.34 -6.56
CA ARG A 116 -25.57 10.96 -6.62
C ARG A 116 -26.25 10.21 -7.77
N LEU A 117 -25.47 9.79 -8.75
CA LEU A 117 -25.96 9.02 -9.90
C LEU A 117 -25.80 7.51 -9.70
N HIS A 118 -26.81 6.76 -10.15
CA HIS A 118 -26.96 5.31 -9.98
C HIS A 118 -27.11 4.53 -11.30
N ASN A 119 -27.00 5.18 -12.45
CA ASN A 119 -27.08 4.52 -13.75
C ASN A 119 -25.86 3.63 -14.03
N PHE A 120 -26.06 2.54 -14.79
CA PHE A 120 -25.02 1.63 -15.28
C PHE A 120 -25.03 1.55 -16.81
N PHE A 121 -24.73 2.67 -17.48
CA PHE A 121 -24.57 2.70 -18.93
C PHE A 121 -23.22 2.12 -19.36
N SER A 122 -23.11 1.72 -20.63
CA SER A 122 -21.84 1.33 -21.25
C SER A 122 -20.79 2.42 -21.05
N ASN A 123 -19.68 2.07 -20.40
CA ASN A 123 -18.61 3.02 -20.18
C ASN A 123 -17.75 3.15 -21.46
N GLN A 124 -17.58 4.38 -21.94
CA GLN A 124 -16.91 4.67 -23.21
C GLN A 124 -15.37 4.54 -23.16
N HIS A 125 -14.81 4.44 -21.95
CA HIS A 125 -13.35 4.46 -21.71
C HIS A 125 -12.73 3.06 -21.52
N GLY A 126 -13.49 1.99 -21.81
CA GLY A 126 -12.99 0.61 -21.70
C GLY A 126 -12.59 0.18 -20.29
N VAL A 127 -13.13 0.83 -19.25
CA VAL A 127 -12.91 0.47 -17.86
C VAL A 127 -13.54 -0.89 -17.60
N LYS A 128 -12.75 -1.81 -17.04
CA LYS A 128 -13.21 -3.17 -16.75
C LYS A 128 -14.40 -3.13 -15.79
N GLU A 129 -15.40 -3.97 -16.02
CA GLU A 129 -16.64 -3.98 -15.22
C GLU A 129 -16.37 -4.08 -13.72
N ARG A 130 -15.44 -4.95 -13.31
CA ARG A 130 -15.02 -5.07 -11.90
C ARG A 130 -14.59 -3.74 -11.26
N ASP A 131 -13.90 -2.88 -12.02
CA ASP A 131 -13.39 -1.59 -11.52
C ASP A 131 -14.54 -0.57 -11.42
N VAL A 132 -15.55 -0.69 -12.29
CA VAL A 132 -16.79 0.08 -12.23
C VAL A 132 -17.61 -0.29 -10.99
N LEU A 133 -17.82 -1.58 -10.73
CA LEU A 133 -18.54 -2.06 -9.55
C LEU A 133 -17.80 -1.68 -8.25
N ALA A 134 -16.48 -1.84 -8.23
CA ALA A 134 -15.63 -1.40 -7.14
C ALA A 134 -15.77 0.11 -6.84
N ALA A 135 -15.85 0.95 -7.88
CA ALA A 135 -16.10 2.38 -7.73
C ALA A 135 -17.48 2.67 -7.14
N TYR A 136 -18.53 1.94 -7.58
CA TYR A 136 -19.88 2.07 -7.03
C TYR A 136 -19.93 1.71 -5.54
N VAL A 137 -19.37 0.56 -5.15
CA VAL A 137 -19.28 0.15 -3.72
C VAL A 137 -18.57 1.23 -2.90
N LYS A 138 -17.47 1.79 -3.43
CA LYS A 138 -16.70 2.83 -2.73
C LYS A 138 -17.51 4.11 -2.50
N LEU A 139 -18.30 4.51 -3.48
CA LEU A 139 -19.19 5.66 -3.34
C LEU A 139 -20.23 5.41 -2.24
N ASN A 140 -20.82 4.22 -2.17
CA ASN A 140 -21.80 3.86 -1.13
C ASN A 140 -21.17 3.84 0.27
N GLN A 141 -19.90 3.46 0.38
CA GLN A 141 -19.13 3.49 1.63
C GLN A 141 -18.67 4.89 2.04
N ASN A 142 -18.81 5.89 1.17
CA ASN A 142 -18.37 7.26 1.40
C ASN A 142 -19.52 8.25 1.16
N PRO A 143 -20.68 8.11 1.84
CA PRO A 143 -21.82 8.99 1.61
C PRO A 143 -21.48 10.44 1.98
N LEU A 144 -22.17 11.39 1.35
CA LEU A 144 -22.14 12.80 1.74
C LEU A 144 -23.50 13.21 2.32
N PRO A 145 -23.51 14.02 3.39
CA PRO A 145 -24.75 14.61 3.90
C PRO A 145 -25.43 15.45 2.81
N GLY A 146 -26.75 15.27 2.66
CA GLY A 146 -27.56 16.05 1.71
C GLY A 146 -27.41 15.66 0.24
N GLU A 147 -26.92 14.45 -0.07
CA GLU A 147 -26.92 13.92 -1.44
C GLU A 147 -28.33 13.77 -1.99
N ILE A 148 -28.58 14.35 -3.15
CA ILE A 148 -29.78 14.13 -3.94
C ILE A 148 -29.53 12.90 -4.82
N HIS A 149 -30.18 11.79 -4.47
CA HIS A 149 -30.09 10.55 -5.24
C HIS A 149 -30.96 10.65 -6.49
N VAL A 150 -30.32 10.61 -7.66
CA VAL A 150 -31.01 10.64 -8.95
C VAL A 150 -31.44 9.22 -9.29
N GLU A 151 -32.73 9.04 -9.55
CA GLU A 151 -33.30 7.76 -9.97
C GLU A 151 -32.62 7.26 -11.25
N ALA A 152 -32.29 5.96 -11.26
CA ALA A 152 -31.60 5.35 -12.39
C ALA A 152 -32.61 4.98 -13.48
N VAL A 153 -32.40 5.51 -14.69
CA VAL A 153 -33.09 5.06 -15.90
C VAL A 153 -32.60 3.66 -16.29
N GLN A 154 -31.31 3.39 -16.10
CA GLN A 154 -30.71 2.07 -16.31
C GLN A 154 -29.99 1.63 -15.02
N PRO A 155 -30.68 0.98 -14.08
CA PRO A 155 -30.07 0.50 -12.85
C PRO A 155 -29.08 -0.65 -13.11
N ALA A 156 -28.32 -1.02 -12.08
CA ALA A 156 -27.46 -2.20 -12.13
C ALA A 156 -28.28 -3.47 -12.45
N SER A 157 -27.73 -4.35 -13.29
CA SER A 157 -28.35 -5.64 -13.57
C SER A 157 -28.32 -6.56 -12.34
N ALA A 158 -29.15 -7.62 -12.33
CA ALA A 158 -29.14 -8.61 -11.25
C ALA A 158 -27.75 -9.24 -11.03
N ALA A 159 -27.00 -9.51 -12.12
CA ALA A 159 -25.65 -10.02 -12.05
C ALA A 159 -24.67 -9.01 -11.42
N GLN A 160 -24.79 -7.73 -11.78
CA GLN A 160 -23.98 -6.66 -11.19
C GLN A 160 -24.28 -6.47 -9.70
N LEU A 161 -25.56 -6.52 -9.32
CA LEU A 161 -25.98 -6.44 -7.92
C LEU A 161 -25.42 -7.60 -7.09
N ALA A 162 -25.48 -8.83 -7.61
CA ALA A 162 -24.87 -9.98 -6.93
C ALA A 162 -23.35 -9.82 -6.76
N GLN A 163 -22.64 -9.31 -7.76
CA GLN A 163 -21.21 -9.01 -7.63
C GLN A 163 -20.92 -7.89 -6.62
N ILE A 164 -21.74 -6.84 -6.60
CA ILE A 164 -21.64 -5.75 -5.62
C ILE A 164 -21.80 -6.30 -4.20
N GLU A 165 -22.78 -7.18 -3.99
CA GLU A 165 -23.03 -7.83 -2.69
C GLU A 165 -21.82 -8.67 -2.25
N GLN A 166 -21.25 -9.48 -3.15
CA GLN A 166 -20.03 -10.26 -2.87
C GLN A 166 -18.83 -9.36 -2.51
N MET A 167 -18.64 -8.24 -3.23
CA MET A 167 -17.59 -7.26 -2.91
C MET A 167 -17.79 -6.61 -1.54
N GLN A 168 -19.04 -6.38 -1.12
CA GLN A 168 -19.35 -5.82 0.20
C GLN A 168 -19.14 -6.86 1.31
N ALA A 169 -19.48 -8.12 1.05
CA ALA A 169 -19.34 -9.22 2.01
C ALA A 169 -17.89 -9.44 2.45
N ILE A 170 -16.91 -9.27 1.56
CA ILE A 170 -15.46 -9.37 1.87
C ILE A 170 -15.03 -8.43 3.01
N GLU A 171 -15.64 -7.25 3.12
CA GLU A 171 -15.28 -6.29 4.17
C GLU A 171 -16.02 -6.54 5.50
N GLN A 172 -17.07 -7.35 5.49
CA GLN A 172 -18.02 -7.49 6.61
C GLN A 172 -18.00 -8.86 7.29
N HIS A 173 -17.60 -9.92 6.56
CA HIS A 173 -17.65 -11.30 7.05
C HIS A 173 -16.25 -11.88 7.25
N ALA A 174 -16.18 -12.96 8.05
CA ALA A 174 -14.97 -13.76 8.13
C ALA A 174 -14.62 -14.32 6.75
N LEU A 175 -13.34 -14.24 6.38
CA LEU A 175 -12.89 -14.73 5.09
C LEU A 175 -12.89 -16.27 5.10
N PRO A 176 -13.38 -16.92 4.03
CA PRO A 176 -13.22 -18.36 3.89
C PRO A 176 -11.74 -18.72 3.76
N PHE A 177 -11.37 -19.87 4.31
CA PHE A 177 -10.04 -20.45 4.18
C PHE A 177 -10.07 -21.56 3.12
N ASP A 178 -9.15 -21.52 2.17
CA ASP A 178 -8.95 -22.58 1.18
C ASP A 178 -8.05 -23.65 1.79
N GLU A 179 -8.66 -24.77 2.20
CA GLU A 179 -7.94 -25.91 2.79
C GLU A 179 -7.02 -26.62 1.79
N ALA A 180 -7.32 -26.59 0.49
CA ALA A 180 -6.50 -27.27 -0.51
C ALA A 180 -5.18 -26.54 -0.75
N GLN A 181 -5.20 -25.21 -0.66
CA GLN A 181 -4.02 -24.36 -0.84
C GLN A 181 -3.50 -23.74 0.46
N GLN A 182 -4.13 -24.02 1.60
CA GLN A 182 -3.80 -23.50 2.92
C GLN A 182 -3.63 -21.96 2.90
N THR A 183 -4.67 -21.24 2.47
CA THR A 183 -4.62 -19.77 2.26
C THR A 183 -5.97 -19.09 2.43
N PHE A 184 -5.96 -17.82 2.84
CA PHE A 184 -7.13 -16.94 2.76
C PHE A 184 -7.28 -16.25 1.40
N VAL A 185 -6.28 -16.37 0.52
CA VAL A 185 -6.28 -15.82 -0.85
C VAL A 185 -7.09 -16.75 -1.76
N THR A 186 -8.39 -16.81 -1.52
CA THR A 186 -9.32 -17.66 -2.29
C THR A 186 -9.62 -17.07 -3.67
N GLU A 187 -10.13 -17.90 -4.58
CA GLU A 187 -10.68 -17.49 -5.88
C GLU A 187 -11.69 -16.33 -5.71
N ASN A 188 -12.60 -16.45 -4.74
CA ASN A 188 -13.59 -15.42 -4.40
C ASN A 188 -12.92 -14.11 -3.99
N TYR A 189 -11.87 -14.17 -3.15
CA TYR A 189 -11.13 -12.98 -2.73
C TYR A 189 -10.38 -12.34 -3.91
N LEU A 190 -9.79 -13.14 -4.80
CA LEU A 190 -9.10 -12.62 -5.98
C LEU A 190 -10.06 -11.90 -6.95
N GLN A 191 -11.28 -12.39 -7.08
CA GLN A 191 -12.30 -11.81 -7.95
C GLN A 191 -12.92 -10.53 -7.36
N HIS A 192 -13.30 -10.55 -6.08
CA HIS A 192 -14.09 -9.48 -5.48
C HIS A 192 -13.30 -8.54 -4.55
N GLY A 193 -12.10 -8.93 -4.10
CA GLY A 193 -11.23 -8.16 -3.20
C GLY A 193 -10.27 -7.18 -3.90
N SER A 194 -10.36 -7.05 -5.23
CA SER A 194 -9.39 -6.33 -6.09
C SER A 194 -9.12 -4.86 -5.72
N ARG A 195 -9.99 -4.21 -4.94
CA ARG A 195 -9.74 -2.86 -4.38
C ARG A 195 -8.60 -2.81 -3.36
N ASN A 196 -8.32 -3.94 -2.71
CA ASN A 196 -7.41 -4.01 -1.59
C ASN A 196 -6.00 -4.50 -2.00
N PHE A 197 -5.81 -4.96 -3.24
CA PHE A 197 -4.52 -5.46 -3.70
C PHE A 197 -4.26 -5.13 -5.18
N THR A 198 -3.00 -5.27 -5.58
CA THR A 198 -2.55 -5.22 -6.98
C THR A 198 -2.08 -6.61 -7.39
N ALA A 199 -2.45 -7.03 -8.60
CA ALA A 199 -1.91 -8.22 -9.24
C ALA A 199 -1.11 -7.78 -10.47
N LYS A 200 0.22 -7.84 -10.40
CA LYS A 200 1.12 -7.42 -11.47
C LYS A 200 1.63 -8.64 -12.22
N ALA A 201 1.25 -8.78 -13.49
CA ALA A 201 1.80 -9.81 -14.37
C ALA A 201 3.30 -9.63 -14.56
N SER A 202 4.06 -10.73 -14.60
CA SER A 202 5.47 -10.69 -14.92
C SER A 202 5.69 -10.49 -16.43
N LYS A 203 6.78 -9.81 -16.78
CA LYS A 203 7.23 -9.71 -18.18
C LYS A 203 7.99 -10.96 -18.61
N ARG A 204 8.81 -11.53 -17.71
CA ARG A 204 9.60 -12.76 -17.95
C ARG A 204 8.73 -14.00 -18.00
N TYR A 205 7.69 -14.04 -17.15
CA TYR A 205 6.76 -15.16 -17.02
C TYR A 205 5.32 -14.64 -17.09
N PRO A 206 4.77 -14.39 -18.29
CA PRO A 206 3.44 -13.79 -18.46
C PRO A 206 2.30 -14.56 -17.77
N GLU A 207 2.50 -15.85 -17.49
CA GLU A 207 1.56 -16.71 -16.77
C GLU A 207 1.55 -16.44 -15.24
N LEU A 208 2.54 -15.73 -14.71
CA LEU A 208 2.68 -15.45 -13.29
C LEU A 208 2.26 -14.02 -12.94
N ARG A 209 1.63 -13.87 -11.76
CA ARG A 209 1.24 -12.58 -11.21
C ARG A 209 1.72 -12.44 -9.76
N VAL A 210 2.35 -11.31 -9.48
CA VAL A 210 2.74 -10.92 -8.11
C VAL A 210 1.58 -10.19 -7.44
N LEU A 211 1.12 -10.71 -6.31
CA LEU A 211 0.08 -10.13 -5.47
C LEU A 211 0.68 -9.29 -4.35
N LYS A 212 0.20 -8.06 -4.23
CA LYS A 212 0.62 -7.11 -3.20
C LYS A 212 -0.55 -6.29 -2.71
N TYR A 213 -0.76 -6.17 -1.39
CA TYR A 213 -1.76 -5.25 -0.86
C TYR A 213 -1.55 -3.82 -1.36
N ALA A 214 -2.65 -3.10 -1.57
CA ALA A 214 -2.64 -1.74 -2.07
C ALA A 214 -2.16 -0.77 -0.98
N ARG A 215 -1.54 0.34 -1.38
CA ARG A 215 -0.94 1.32 -0.44
C ARG A 215 -1.94 1.86 0.59
N ASN A 216 -3.19 2.07 0.20
CA ASN A 216 -4.27 2.53 1.08
C ASN A 216 -4.62 1.51 2.18
N VAL A 217 -4.41 0.21 1.96
CA VAL A 217 -4.59 -0.81 3.02
C VAL A 217 -3.63 -0.53 4.16
N PHE A 218 -2.36 -0.27 3.84
CA PHE A 218 -1.34 0.08 4.83
C PHE A 218 -1.67 1.38 5.56
N TYR A 219 -1.95 2.47 4.83
CA TYR A 219 -2.19 3.78 5.45
C TYR A 219 -3.46 3.86 6.31
N ASN A 220 -4.50 3.12 5.91
CA ASN A 220 -5.78 3.12 6.61
C ASN A 220 -5.91 1.94 7.59
N ASN A 221 -4.85 1.16 7.77
CA ASN A 221 -4.82 -0.06 8.59
C ASN A 221 -6.00 -1.03 8.30
N ARG A 222 -6.29 -1.26 7.01
CA ARG A 222 -7.42 -2.10 6.53
C ARG A 222 -7.02 -3.55 6.24
N PHE A 223 -5.97 -4.06 6.88
CA PHE A 223 -5.52 -5.44 6.65
C PHE A 223 -6.59 -6.46 7.03
N ASP A 224 -6.71 -7.53 6.26
CA ASP A 224 -7.42 -8.76 6.59
C ASP A 224 -6.47 -9.95 6.32
N ASP A 225 -6.89 -11.18 6.63
CA ASP A 225 -5.97 -12.33 6.64
C ASP A 225 -5.44 -12.68 5.23
N ALA A 226 -6.23 -12.45 4.17
CA ALA A 226 -5.76 -12.58 2.80
C ALA A 226 -4.71 -11.51 2.46
N LEU A 227 -4.93 -10.25 2.86
CA LEU A 227 -3.98 -9.16 2.62
C LEU A 227 -2.69 -9.32 3.42
N LEU A 228 -2.71 -10.02 4.55
CA LEU A 228 -1.48 -10.38 5.27
C LEU A 228 -0.61 -11.30 4.41
N GLU A 229 -1.21 -12.22 3.65
CA GLU A 229 -0.50 -13.15 2.77
C GLU A 229 -0.04 -12.49 1.47
N MET A 230 -0.75 -11.46 0.98
CA MET A 230 -0.42 -10.72 -0.24
C MET A 230 0.73 -9.71 -0.04
N ARG A 231 1.91 -10.18 0.37
CA ARG A 231 3.15 -9.40 0.48
C ARG A 231 4.23 -9.92 -0.48
N GLY A 232 3.85 -10.11 -1.75
CA GLY A 232 4.70 -10.70 -2.78
C GLY A 232 4.37 -12.15 -3.10
N LEU A 233 3.20 -12.65 -2.68
CA LEU A 233 2.67 -13.95 -3.08
C LEU A 233 2.60 -14.02 -4.61
N ILE A 234 3.10 -15.09 -5.23
CA ILE A 234 3.06 -15.27 -6.68
C ILE A 234 2.12 -16.41 -6.99
N ILE A 235 1.15 -16.14 -7.86
CA ILE A 235 0.22 -17.13 -8.37
C ILE A 235 0.37 -17.29 -9.88
N ASP A 236 0.00 -18.45 -10.40
CA ASP A 236 -0.07 -18.71 -11.84
C ASP A 236 -1.39 -18.22 -12.47
N ALA A 237 -1.61 -18.63 -13.73
CA ALA A 237 -2.81 -18.32 -14.50
C ALA A 237 -4.07 -19.03 -13.97
N HIS A 238 -3.90 -20.10 -13.18
CA HIS A 238 -4.95 -20.91 -12.57
C HIS A 238 -5.13 -20.61 -11.06
N ASN A 239 -4.58 -19.48 -10.60
CA ASN A 239 -4.59 -19.04 -9.21
C ASN A 239 -3.91 -20.01 -8.22
N ARG A 240 -3.01 -20.86 -8.70
CA ARG A 240 -2.17 -21.73 -7.85
C ARG A 240 -0.98 -20.95 -7.31
N ILE A 241 -0.68 -21.11 -6.02
CA ILE A 241 0.46 -20.44 -5.38
C ILE A 241 1.76 -21.10 -5.83
N ILE A 242 2.65 -20.31 -6.42
CA ILE A 242 3.97 -20.74 -6.94
C ILE A 242 5.11 -20.26 -6.05
N VAL A 243 5.01 -19.06 -5.48
CA VAL A 243 5.99 -18.50 -4.52
C VAL A 243 5.23 -17.95 -3.32
N ARG A 244 5.68 -18.29 -2.12
CA ARG A 244 5.02 -17.95 -0.86
C ARG A 244 5.98 -17.26 0.11
N PRO A 245 6.07 -15.91 0.08
CA PRO A 245 6.89 -15.16 1.03
C PRO A 245 6.24 -15.04 2.42
N PHE A 246 6.93 -14.38 3.36
CA PHE A 246 6.39 -14.07 4.68
C PHE A 246 5.06 -13.33 4.62
N LYS A 247 4.14 -13.72 5.50
CA LYS A 247 2.97 -12.91 5.84
C LYS A 247 3.40 -11.55 6.41
N LYS A 248 2.54 -10.56 6.29
CA LYS A 248 2.74 -9.23 6.87
C LYS A 248 2.75 -9.32 8.41
N VAL A 249 3.89 -8.99 9.00
CA VAL A 249 4.06 -8.90 10.45
C VAL A 249 3.98 -7.43 10.90
N PHE A 250 3.38 -7.19 12.06
CA PHE A 250 3.16 -5.85 12.63
C PHE A 250 4.22 -5.47 13.65
N ASN A 251 4.51 -4.18 13.81
CA ASN A 251 5.37 -3.72 14.89
C ASN A 251 4.66 -3.95 16.23
N TYR A 252 5.42 -4.17 17.30
CA TYR A 252 4.87 -4.27 18.66
C TYR A 252 3.95 -3.07 18.99
N SER A 253 4.41 -1.85 18.67
CA SER A 253 3.64 -0.61 18.84
C SER A 253 2.33 -0.58 18.05
N GLU A 254 2.27 -1.19 16.86
CA GLU A 254 1.04 -1.32 16.08
C GLU A 254 0.06 -2.30 16.76
N ARG A 255 0.57 -3.38 17.37
CA ARG A 255 -0.27 -4.41 18.02
C ARG A 255 -0.84 -3.95 19.36
N ILE A 256 -0.14 -3.10 20.12
CA ILE A 256 -0.64 -2.57 21.40
C ILE A 256 -1.46 -1.28 21.26
N ALA A 257 -1.51 -0.68 20.07
CA ALA A 257 -2.27 0.54 19.83
C ALA A 257 -3.78 0.33 20.07
N LYS A 258 -4.44 1.37 20.58
CA LYS A 258 -5.90 1.37 20.77
C LYS A 258 -6.59 1.12 19.43
N GLY A 259 -7.48 0.12 19.38
CA GLY A 259 -8.20 -0.25 18.16
C GLY A 259 -7.36 -1.00 17.14
N SER A 260 -6.21 -1.57 17.54
CA SER A 260 -5.47 -2.51 16.69
C SER A 260 -6.38 -3.65 16.25
N ARG A 261 -6.37 -3.95 14.95
CA ARG A 261 -7.11 -5.09 14.38
C ARG A 261 -6.49 -6.43 14.77
N TYR A 262 -5.19 -6.45 15.03
CA TYR A 262 -4.44 -7.64 15.44
C TYR A 262 -3.77 -7.36 16.80
N PRO A 263 -4.56 -7.20 17.87
CA PRO A 263 -4.02 -6.84 19.16
C PRO A 263 -3.11 -7.95 19.70
N ILE A 264 -2.18 -7.59 20.59
CA ILE A 264 -1.42 -8.55 21.37
C ILE A 264 -1.38 -8.12 22.84
N ARG A 265 -1.39 -9.11 23.73
CA ARG A 265 -1.09 -8.94 25.15
C ARG A 265 0.04 -9.89 25.49
N ILE A 266 1.14 -9.33 25.97
CA ILE A 266 2.34 -10.07 26.35
C ILE A 266 2.87 -9.43 27.63
N SER A 267 3.16 -10.23 28.65
CA SER A 267 3.75 -9.74 29.90
C SER A 267 5.28 -9.74 29.79
N ASP A 268 5.93 -9.03 30.71
CA ASP A 268 7.39 -8.92 30.71
C ASP A 268 8.07 -10.25 31.04
N GLU A 269 7.37 -11.16 31.73
CA GLU A 269 7.84 -12.49 32.11
C GLU A 269 7.68 -13.53 30.98
N ARG A 270 6.94 -13.21 29.91
CA ARG A 270 6.78 -14.14 28.77
C ARG A 270 8.15 -14.41 28.16
N LEU A 271 8.46 -15.70 27.99
CA LEU A 271 9.68 -16.12 27.28
C LEU A 271 9.50 -15.96 25.78
N VAL A 272 10.51 -15.38 25.14
CA VAL A 272 10.56 -15.12 23.71
C VAL A 272 11.93 -15.48 23.14
N ASP A 273 11.91 -15.85 21.87
CA ASP A 273 13.11 -15.89 21.03
C ASP A 273 13.15 -14.62 20.18
N ALA A 274 14.33 -14.00 20.06
CA ALA A 274 14.51 -12.75 19.36
C ALA A 274 15.64 -12.87 18.33
N VAL A 275 15.26 -12.83 17.05
CA VAL A 275 16.18 -12.88 15.92
C VAL A 275 16.56 -11.46 15.54
N VAL A 276 17.86 -11.15 15.45
CA VAL A 276 18.33 -9.84 15.01
C VAL A 276 17.77 -9.54 13.63
N LYS A 277 17.08 -8.41 13.51
CA LYS A 277 16.51 -8.01 12.24
C LYS A 277 17.56 -7.26 11.42
N VAL A 278 18.16 -7.95 10.46
CA VAL A 278 19.04 -7.37 9.44
C VAL A 278 18.27 -6.32 8.63
N ASN A 279 18.94 -5.22 8.28
CA ASN A 279 18.37 -4.10 7.53
C ASN A 279 18.80 -4.12 6.05
N GLY A 280 18.15 -4.97 5.26
CA GLY A 280 18.34 -5.06 3.81
C GLY A 280 17.00 -4.94 3.06
N PHE A 281 16.96 -5.50 1.84
CA PHE A 281 15.71 -5.78 1.14
C PHE A 281 15.44 -7.28 1.07
N LEU A 282 14.15 -7.64 1.03
CA LEU A 282 13.72 -9.03 0.95
C LEU A 282 13.83 -9.58 -0.48
N GLY A 283 14.76 -10.52 -0.67
CA GLY A 283 14.84 -11.39 -1.84
C GLY A 283 14.20 -12.76 -1.56
N CYS A 284 13.53 -13.33 -2.55
CA CYS A 284 12.91 -14.65 -2.47
C CYS A 284 13.40 -15.54 -3.61
N CYS A 285 13.73 -16.80 -3.29
CA CYS A 285 14.22 -17.79 -4.23
C CYS A 285 13.40 -19.08 -4.10
N THR A 286 12.80 -19.54 -5.20
CA THR A 286 11.97 -20.76 -5.20
C THR A 286 12.31 -21.61 -6.41
N PHE A 287 12.81 -22.82 -6.20
CA PHE A 287 12.89 -23.80 -7.28
C PHE A 287 11.50 -24.41 -7.50
N VAL A 288 10.93 -24.20 -8.67
CA VAL A 288 9.59 -24.70 -9.02
C VAL A 288 9.72 -26.09 -9.62
N SER A 289 9.00 -27.05 -9.06
CA SER A 289 8.92 -28.43 -9.55
C SER A 289 7.48 -28.90 -9.44
N LEU A 290 6.70 -28.72 -10.50
CA LEU A 290 5.28 -29.02 -10.49
C LEU A 290 5.03 -30.52 -10.72
N SER A 291 4.03 -31.07 -10.04
CA SER A 291 3.58 -32.44 -10.31
C SER A 291 2.83 -32.53 -11.63
N ASP A 292 2.75 -33.73 -12.22
CA ASP A 292 2.07 -33.97 -13.50
C ASP A 292 0.58 -33.57 -13.49
N GLY A 293 -0.06 -33.58 -12.31
CA GLY A 293 -1.45 -33.15 -12.13
C GLY A 293 -1.65 -31.64 -11.97
N HIS A 294 -0.57 -30.85 -11.89
CA HIS A 294 -0.66 -29.40 -11.76
C HIS A 294 -1.04 -28.77 -13.11
N PRO A 295 -2.01 -27.84 -13.16
CA PRO A 295 -2.50 -27.29 -14.43
C PRO A 295 -1.43 -26.51 -15.22
N SER A 296 -0.40 -26.00 -14.53
CA SER A 296 0.76 -25.33 -15.13
C SER A 296 1.99 -26.23 -15.29
N ASN A 297 1.88 -27.55 -15.16
CA ASN A 297 3.00 -28.46 -15.40
C ASN A 297 3.57 -28.23 -16.83
N GLY A 298 4.90 -28.16 -16.95
CA GLY A 298 5.57 -27.86 -18.21
C GLY A 298 5.51 -26.39 -18.66
N ALA A 299 4.96 -25.49 -17.84
CA ALA A 299 5.02 -24.05 -18.11
C ALA A 299 6.46 -23.55 -18.12
N ALA A 300 6.69 -22.38 -18.73
CA ALA A 300 8.04 -21.84 -18.92
C ALA A 300 8.84 -21.57 -17.62
N PHE A 301 8.17 -21.52 -16.48
CA PHE A 301 8.77 -21.36 -15.16
C PHE A 301 8.97 -22.67 -14.39
N ASP A 302 8.40 -23.79 -14.86
CA ASP A 302 8.55 -25.11 -14.25
C ASP A 302 9.97 -25.65 -14.46
N GLY A 303 10.52 -26.31 -13.43
CA GLY A 303 11.91 -26.77 -13.42
C GLY A 303 12.96 -25.66 -13.31
N LYS A 304 12.58 -24.44 -12.91
CA LYS A 304 13.48 -23.27 -12.79
C LYS A 304 13.45 -22.67 -11.39
N VAL A 305 14.55 -21.97 -11.05
CA VAL A 305 14.57 -21.08 -9.89
C VAL A 305 13.93 -19.75 -10.26
N LEU A 306 12.89 -19.38 -9.53
CA LEU A 306 12.30 -18.06 -9.56
C LEU A 306 12.93 -17.18 -8.50
N TYR A 307 13.52 -16.06 -8.95
CA TYR A 307 13.98 -14.98 -8.09
C TYR A 307 12.90 -13.90 -8.06
N SER A 308 12.55 -13.40 -6.89
CA SER A 308 11.53 -12.37 -6.73
C SER A 308 11.81 -11.46 -5.55
N THR A 309 11.02 -10.39 -5.47
CA THR A 309 10.95 -9.48 -4.33
C THR A 309 9.48 -9.29 -3.95
N THR A 310 9.21 -8.56 -2.86
CA THR A 310 7.83 -8.29 -2.40
C THR A 310 6.88 -7.63 -3.42
N GLY A 311 7.38 -7.14 -4.56
CA GLY A 311 6.54 -6.46 -5.55
C GLY A 311 6.87 -6.73 -7.02
N SER A 312 7.79 -7.65 -7.33
CA SER A 312 8.19 -7.87 -8.72
C SER A 312 8.93 -9.19 -8.95
N LEU A 313 8.74 -9.73 -10.15
CA LEU A 313 9.58 -10.74 -10.80
C LEU A 313 10.53 -10.13 -11.83
N ASP A 314 10.45 -8.81 -12.07
CA ASP A 314 11.10 -8.15 -13.19
C ASP A 314 11.82 -6.84 -12.82
N SER A 315 12.12 -6.59 -11.53
CA SER A 315 12.82 -5.36 -11.12
C SER A 315 14.33 -5.56 -11.08
N ALA A 316 15.09 -4.46 -11.07
CA ALA A 316 16.54 -4.51 -10.84
C ALA A 316 16.89 -5.20 -9.50
N PHE A 317 16.05 -5.05 -8.48
CA PHE A 317 16.17 -5.80 -7.23
C PHE A 317 15.98 -7.31 -7.39
N THR A 318 15.12 -7.75 -8.32
CA THR A 318 15.00 -9.17 -8.65
C THR A 318 16.30 -9.70 -9.27
N ASP A 319 16.95 -8.90 -10.13
CA ASP A 319 18.23 -9.29 -10.74
C ASP A 319 19.36 -9.31 -9.72
N MET A 320 19.33 -8.39 -8.75
CA MET A 320 20.23 -8.39 -7.61
C MET A 320 20.03 -9.64 -6.74
N THR A 321 18.79 -10.02 -6.44
CA THR A 321 18.49 -11.30 -5.77
C THR A 321 19.10 -12.49 -6.51
N ALA A 322 18.93 -12.54 -7.85
CA ALA A 322 19.51 -13.61 -8.64
C ALA A 322 21.05 -13.61 -8.57
N ALA A 323 21.69 -12.45 -8.66
CA ALA A 323 23.15 -12.33 -8.61
C ALA A 323 23.73 -12.82 -7.28
N HIS A 324 23.08 -12.52 -6.15
CA HIS A 324 23.49 -12.98 -4.82
C HIS A 324 23.21 -14.46 -4.59
N CYS A 325 22.05 -14.95 -5.04
CA CYS A 325 21.55 -16.25 -4.60
C CYS A 325 21.74 -17.38 -5.62
N ALA A 326 22.15 -17.13 -6.86
CA ALA A 326 22.30 -18.17 -7.89
C ALA A 326 23.30 -19.27 -7.50
N GLN A 327 24.31 -18.93 -6.71
CA GLN A 327 25.27 -19.91 -6.16
C GLN A 327 24.60 -21.00 -5.29
N TYR A 328 23.38 -20.77 -4.79
CA TYR A 328 22.65 -21.70 -3.94
C TYR A 328 21.61 -22.54 -4.70
N GLU A 329 21.68 -22.63 -6.03
CA GLU A 329 20.71 -23.41 -6.82
C GLU A 329 20.60 -24.87 -6.37
N THR A 330 21.71 -25.50 -5.98
CA THR A 330 21.70 -26.88 -5.43
C THR A 330 20.85 -26.99 -4.17
N LEU A 331 20.90 -26.00 -3.27
CA LEU A 331 20.01 -25.94 -2.10
C LEU A 331 18.55 -25.86 -2.53
N PHE A 332 18.22 -24.95 -3.44
CA PHE A 332 16.84 -24.76 -3.87
C PHE A 332 16.26 -26.02 -4.54
N ARG A 333 17.08 -26.74 -5.31
CA ARG A 333 16.69 -28.03 -5.91
C ARG A 333 16.50 -29.16 -4.89
N ALA A 334 17.26 -29.14 -3.79
CA ALA A 334 17.08 -30.10 -2.70
C ALA A 334 15.77 -29.89 -1.92
N TYR A 335 15.21 -28.68 -1.97
CA TYR A 335 13.93 -28.33 -1.35
C TYR A 335 12.97 -27.75 -2.42
N PRO A 336 12.50 -28.58 -3.36
CA PRO A 336 11.60 -28.12 -4.40
C PRO A 336 10.33 -27.52 -3.79
N ASN A 337 9.80 -26.48 -4.43
CA ASN A 337 8.61 -25.75 -4.00
C ASN A 337 8.72 -25.20 -2.55
N HIS A 338 9.93 -24.86 -2.12
CA HIS A 338 10.15 -24.06 -0.93
C HIS A 338 10.63 -22.67 -1.33
N THR A 339 10.05 -21.65 -0.71
CA THR A 339 10.45 -20.26 -0.90
C THR A 339 11.48 -19.89 0.16
N PHE A 340 12.74 -19.82 -0.25
CA PHE A 340 13.83 -19.30 0.58
C PHE A 340 13.80 -17.78 0.59
N LEU A 341 13.94 -17.19 1.78
CA LEU A 341 13.86 -15.76 2.00
C LEU A 341 15.19 -15.25 2.52
N PHE A 342 15.75 -14.27 1.82
CA PHE A 342 17.01 -13.64 2.17
C PHE A 342 16.79 -12.16 2.44
N GLU A 343 17.44 -11.64 3.47
CA GLU A 343 17.69 -10.20 3.57
C GLU A 343 19.00 -9.94 2.81
N ILE A 344 18.92 -9.18 1.72
CA ILE A 344 20.06 -8.85 0.87
C ILE A 344 20.53 -7.45 1.20
N THR A 345 21.81 -7.31 1.49
CA THR A 345 22.50 -6.04 1.69
C THR A 345 23.48 -5.84 0.54
N ASP A 346 23.16 -4.94 -0.38
CA ASP A 346 24.00 -4.60 -1.54
C ASP A 346 24.39 -3.11 -1.47
N ALA A 347 25.62 -2.79 -1.89
CA ALA A 347 26.12 -1.42 -1.87
C ALA A 347 25.29 -0.43 -2.72
N LYS A 348 24.51 -0.93 -3.68
CA LYS A 348 23.61 -0.14 -4.53
C LYS A 348 22.25 0.13 -3.87
N ASP A 349 21.89 -0.59 -2.81
CA ASP A 349 20.67 -0.35 -2.03
C ASP A 349 21.03 0.12 -0.63
N VAL A 350 21.08 1.43 -0.45
CA VAL A 350 21.52 1.97 0.84
C VAL A 350 20.37 1.98 1.85
N HIS A 351 20.60 1.30 2.96
CA HIS A 351 19.69 1.22 4.08
C HIS A 351 20.12 2.07 5.28
N ILE A 352 19.31 2.07 6.33
CA ILE A 352 19.45 2.97 7.48
C ILE A 352 20.54 2.47 8.42
N ILE A 353 20.63 1.15 8.60
CA ILE A 353 21.70 0.50 9.35
C ILE A 353 22.75 0.04 8.35
N ARG A 354 24.02 0.24 8.70
CA ARG A 354 25.13 -0.34 7.94
C ARG A 354 25.25 -1.80 8.32
N GLU A 355 24.91 -2.67 7.40
CA GLU A 355 25.00 -4.11 7.52
C GLU A 355 26.23 -4.63 6.77
N GLU A 356 26.70 -5.82 7.11
CA GLU A 356 27.68 -6.54 6.30
C GLU A 356 27.06 -6.91 4.94
N LEU A 357 27.75 -6.58 3.84
CA LEU A 357 27.26 -6.87 2.49
C LEU A 357 27.07 -8.38 2.27
N GLY A 358 26.17 -8.71 1.36
CA GLY A 358 25.80 -10.08 1.01
C GLY A 358 24.38 -10.44 1.41
N GLU A 359 24.10 -11.73 1.39
CA GLU A 359 22.79 -12.31 1.63
C GLU A 359 22.75 -13.06 2.96
N THR A 360 21.70 -12.80 3.74
CA THR A 360 21.46 -13.49 5.00
C THR A 360 20.18 -14.29 4.87
N LEU A 361 20.25 -15.61 5.06
CA LEU A 361 19.05 -16.46 5.09
C LEU A 361 18.22 -16.09 6.31
N ILE A 362 16.96 -15.73 6.11
CA ILE A 362 16.05 -15.31 7.19
C ILE A 362 14.76 -16.12 7.24
N GLY A 363 14.49 -16.97 6.24
CA GLY A 363 13.30 -17.81 6.22
C GLY A 363 13.30 -18.85 5.13
N CYS A 364 12.44 -19.84 5.30
CA CYS A 364 12.07 -20.82 4.30
C CYS A 364 10.61 -21.18 4.53
N ILE A 365 9.80 -21.18 3.47
CA ILE A 365 8.37 -21.47 3.55
C ILE A 365 8.02 -22.56 2.54
N ASP A 366 7.39 -23.64 3.02
CA ASP A 366 6.77 -24.64 2.16
C ASP A 366 5.59 -23.99 1.41
N VAL A 367 5.65 -24.00 0.08
CA VAL A 367 4.64 -23.35 -0.78
C VAL A 367 3.28 -24.01 -0.67
N ALA A 368 3.21 -25.32 -0.44
CA ALA A 368 1.95 -26.06 -0.38
C ALA A 368 1.21 -25.78 0.94
N THR A 369 1.92 -25.90 2.06
CA THR A 369 1.31 -25.81 3.39
C THR A 369 1.34 -24.41 4.00
N GLY A 370 2.26 -23.57 3.54
CA GLY A 370 2.55 -22.30 4.20
C GLY A 370 3.32 -22.44 5.50
N ARG A 371 3.80 -23.64 5.86
CA ARG A 371 4.65 -23.86 7.04
C ARG A 371 5.95 -23.10 6.86
N GLN A 372 6.22 -22.21 7.81
CA GLN A 372 7.53 -21.58 7.94
C GLN A 372 8.47 -22.51 8.70
N PHE A 373 9.71 -22.63 8.22
CA PHE A 373 10.77 -23.35 8.92
C PHE A 373 11.14 -22.60 10.20
N SER A 374 11.42 -23.34 11.26
CA SER A 374 11.94 -22.81 12.52
C SER A 374 13.35 -22.25 12.36
N GLU A 375 13.77 -21.38 13.28
CA GLU A 375 15.13 -20.84 13.27
C GLU A 375 16.20 -21.95 13.36
N ALA A 376 15.93 -23.05 14.08
CA ALA A 376 16.83 -24.19 14.15
C ALA A 376 16.98 -24.92 12.81
N GLU A 377 15.89 -25.11 12.06
CA GLU A 377 15.95 -25.68 10.70
C GLU A 377 16.75 -24.78 9.76
N LEU A 378 16.58 -23.45 9.87
CA LEU A 378 17.33 -22.48 9.08
C LEU A 378 18.80 -22.42 9.46
N ASP A 379 19.13 -22.57 10.74
CA ASP A 379 20.52 -22.59 11.23
C ASP A 379 21.25 -23.83 10.72
N GLU A 380 20.59 -24.98 10.65
CA GLU A 380 21.17 -26.20 10.07
C GLU A 380 21.42 -26.05 8.57
N ILE A 381 20.47 -25.47 7.83
CA ILE A 381 20.66 -25.13 6.41
C ILE A 381 21.83 -24.14 6.25
N GLY A 382 21.88 -23.10 7.09
CA GLY A 382 22.96 -22.12 7.08
C GLY A 382 24.33 -22.77 7.27
N LYS A 383 24.44 -23.70 8.22
CA LYS A 383 25.66 -24.46 8.47
C LYS A 383 26.02 -25.39 7.31
N GLN A 384 25.04 -26.14 6.77
CA GLN A 384 25.26 -27.11 5.70
C GLN A 384 25.73 -26.46 4.40
N TYR A 385 25.17 -25.30 4.05
CA TYR A 385 25.43 -24.62 2.78
C TYR A 385 26.34 -23.40 2.90
N GLY A 386 26.88 -23.13 4.10
CA GLY A 386 27.78 -22.00 4.35
C GLY A 386 27.09 -20.63 4.16
N ILE A 387 25.82 -20.53 4.55
CA ILE A 387 24.99 -19.33 4.38
C ILE A 387 24.89 -18.57 5.70
N ARG A 388 25.05 -17.25 5.66
CA ARG A 388 24.94 -16.39 6.84
C ARG A 388 23.54 -16.47 7.44
N ARG A 389 23.49 -16.52 8.78
CA ARG A 389 22.28 -16.49 9.60
C ARG A 389 22.35 -15.32 10.60
N PRO A 390 21.21 -14.69 10.92
CA PRO A 390 21.16 -13.65 11.95
C PRO A 390 21.39 -14.25 13.34
N GLU A 391 21.95 -13.43 14.25
CA GLU A 391 22.03 -13.80 15.67
C GLU A 391 20.63 -13.99 16.27
N THR A 392 20.49 -14.98 17.15
CA THR A 392 19.23 -15.27 17.86
C THR A 392 19.46 -15.33 19.36
N LEU A 393 18.73 -14.50 20.11
CA LEU A 393 18.62 -14.60 21.57
C LEU A 393 17.50 -15.58 21.89
N LYS A 394 17.81 -16.67 22.62
CA LYS A 394 16.85 -17.74 22.91
C LYS A 394 16.37 -17.71 24.36
N ASN A 395 15.09 -17.99 24.58
CA ASN A 395 14.47 -18.15 25.88
C ASN A 395 14.72 -16.99 26.86
N ILE A 396 14.70 -15.75 26.38
CA ILE A 396 14.81 -14.56 27.24
C ILE A 396 13.43 -14.04 27.62
N THR A 397 13.33 -13.34 28.75
CA THR A 397 12.06 -12.68 29.11
C THR A 397 11.82 -11.46 28.20
N PHE A 398 10.56 -11.17 27.89
CA PHE A 398 10.23 -9.99 27.08
C PHE A 398 10.67 -8.68 27.75
N GLY A 399 10.63 -8.61 29.08
CA GLY A 399 11.17 -7.50 29.87
C GLY A 399 12.67 -7.29 29.63
N GLU A 400 13.45 -8.36 29.66
CA GLU A 400 14.88 -8.32 29.35
C GLU A 400 15.14 -7.88 27.90
N LEU A 401 14.39 -8.41 26.94
CA LEU A 401 14.51 -8.01 25.53
C LEU A 401 14.25 -6.51 25.34
N LYS A 402 13.24 -5.94 26.02
CA LYS A 402 12.99 -4.49 26.01
C LYS A 402 14.17 -3.70 26.61
N GLY A 403 14.80 -4.22 27.66
CA GLY A 403 16.00 -3.62 28.24
C GLY A 403 17.15 -3.58 27.24
N ARG A 404 17.43 -4.71 26.57
CA ARG A 404 18.46 -4.81 25.53
C ARG A 404 18.19 -3.90 24.34
N LEU A 405 16.94 -3.84 23.87
CA LEU A 405 16.51 -3.04 22.71
C LEU A 405 16.92 -1.56 22.80
N LYS A 406 17.01 -1.00 24.01
CA LYS A 406 17.39 0.42 24.22
C LYS A 406 18.78 0.74 23.70
N ASN A 407 19.69 -0.24 23.74
CA ASN A 407 21.12 -0.01 23.53
C ASN A 407 21.66 -0.64 22.24
N VAL A 408 20.81 -1.24 21.40
CA VAL A 408 21.26 -1.86 20.15
C VAL A 408 21.38 -0.85 19.01
N GLU A 409 22.44 -0.96 18.23
CA GLU A 409 22.68 -0.14 17.03
C GLU A 409 22.15 -0.76 15.72
N HIS A 410 21.50 -1.93 15.78
CA HIS A 410 20.84 -2.55 14.63
C HIS A 410 19.35 -2.19 14.57
N GLU A 411 18.61 -2.67 13.55
CA GLU A 411 17.20 -2.27 13.33
C GLU A 411 16.25 -2.72 14.46
N GLY A 412 16.65 -3.70 15.25
CA GLY A 412 15.88 -4.35 16.30
C GLY A 412 15.75 -5.85 16.06
N PHE A 413 14.60 -6.44 16.44
CA PHE A 413 14.40 -7.90 16.46
C PHE A 413 13.09 -8.32 15.78
N MET A 414 13.10 -9.52 15.19
CA MET A 414 11.89 -10.31 14.94
C MET A 414 11.65 -11.18 16.18
N VAL A 415 10.48 -11.08 16.79
CA VAL A 415 10.19 -11.70 18.08
C VAL A 415 9.23 -12.87 17.89
N PHE A 416 9.63 -14.01 18.41
CA PHE A 416 8.90 -15.26 18.37
C PHE A 416 8.56 -15.70 19.78
N ASP A 417 7.45 -16.40 19.92
CA ASP A 417 7.11 -17.07 21.14
C ASP A 417 8.02 -18.28 21.35
N ALA A 418 8.71 -18.34 22.50
CA ALA A 418 9.70 -19.38 22.74
C ALA A 418 9.08 -20.79 22.91
N GLN A 419 7.78 -20.88 23.22
CA GLN A 419 7.13 -22.18 23.47
C GLN A 419 6.64 -22.84 22.19
N ASN A 420 6.03 -22.08 21.30
CA ASN A 420 5.39 -22.62 20.09
C ASN A 420 6.04 -22.14 18.77
N GLY A 421 7.04 -21.26 18.83
CA GLY A 421 7.74 -20.73 17.67
C GLY A 421 6.92 -19.74 16.83
N GLU A 422 5.75 -19.28 17.32
CA GLU A 422 4.90 -18.34 16.60
C GLU A 422 5.59 -16.97 16.48
N MET A 423 5.67 -16.43 15.26
CA MET A 423 6.17 -15.07 15.05
C MET A 423 5.15 -14.03 15.54
N LEU A 424 5.49 -13.33 16.62
CA LEU A 424 4.56 -12.43 17.31
C LEU A 424 4.54 -11.03 16.68
N PHE A 425 5.70 -10.41 16.53
CA PHE A 425 5.83 -9.03 16.04
C PHE A 425 7.28 -8.69 15.71
N LYS A 426 7.47 -7.54 15.06
CA LYS A 426 8.78 -6.89 14.95
C LYS A 426 8.94 -5.83 16.05
N LEU A 427 10.09 -5.80 16.68
CA LEU A 427 10.45 -4.85 17.74
C LEU A 427 11.59 -3.97 17.24
N LYS A 428 11.37 -2.67 17.07
CA LYS A 428 12.34 -1.75 16.47
C LYS A 428 13.12 -0.99 17.52
N SER A 429 14.44 -0.88 17.33
CA SER A 429 15.30 -0.14 18.26
C SER A 429 15.02 1.37 18.19
N PRO A 430 15.18 2.11 19.30
CA PRO A 430 15.12 3.56 19.28
C PRO A 430 16.16 4.15 18.32
N TYR A 431 17.38 3.61 18.30
CA TYR A 431 18.47 3.98 17.38
C TYR A 431 18.02 3.97 15.91
N TYR A 432 17.36 2.91 15.46
CA TYR A 432 16.82 2.83 14.10
C TYR A 432 15.68 3.81 13.87
N LEU A 433 14.72 3.88 14.79
CA LEU A 433 13.54 4.72 14.64
C LEU A 433 13.89 6.20 14.55
N ILE A 434 14.80 6.68 15.40
CA ILE A 434 15.24 8.08 15.42
C ILE A 434 16.06 8.41 14.17
N SER A 435 16.99 7.53 13.78
CA SER A 435 17.80 7.66 12.57
C SER A 435 16.91 7.74 11.32
N LYS A 436 15.91 6.86 11.23
CA LYS A 436 14.93 6.86 10.14
C LYS A 436 14.07 8.12 10.11
N PHE A 437 13.59 8.53 11.28
CA PHE A 437 12.68 9.67 11.40
C PHE A 437 13.35 10.97 11.01
N LEU A 438 14.56 11.21 11.53
CA LEU A 438 15.32 12.44 11.31
C LEU A 438 16.14 12.39 10.00
N GLY A 439 16.62 11.24 9.56
CA GLY A 439 17.31 11.10 8.26
C GLY A 439 16.45 11.51 7.06
N ARG A 440 15.15 11.20 7.11
CA ARG A 440 14.16 11.54 6.07
C ARG A 440 13.61 12.96 6.17
N SER A 441 14.38 13.88 6.73
CA SER A 441 13.95 15.27 6.95
C SER A 441 14.38 16.18 5.81
N ASN A 442 13.52 17.15 5.53
CA ASN A 442 13.81 18.24 4.62
C ASN A 442 13.41 19.56 5.27
N GLU A 443 13.79 20.67 4.65
CA GLU A 443 13.57 22.02 5.17
C GLU A 443 12.10 22.29 5.56
N GLY A 444 11.16 21.78 4.76
CA GLY A 444 9.72 21.96 4.98
C GLY A 444 9.12 21.16 6.14
N ASN A 445 9.81 20.13 6.65
CA ASN A 445 9.27 19.28 7.73
C ASN A 445 10.17 19.17 8.97
N ILE A 446 11.45 19.55 8.88
CA ILE A 446 12.43 19.39 9.95
C ILE A 446 12.01 20.16 11.20
N GLY A 447 11.46 21.38 11.07
CA GLY A 447 11.04 22.20 12.21
C GLY A 447 10.03 21.51 13.11
N ARG A 448 9.05 20.81 12.53
CA ARG A 448 8.07 20.02 13.29
C ARG A 448 8.71 18.78 13.94
N LYS A 449 9.67 18.16 13.27
CA LYS A 449 10.36 16.95 13.77
C LYS A 449 11.35 17.26 14.91
N LEU A 450 11.85 18.49 14.97
CA LEU A 450 12.74 18.98 16.02
C LEU A 450 11.99 19.57 17.22
N ASP A 451 10.67 19.39 17.31
CA ASP A 451 9.89 19.85 18.45
C ASP A 451 10.01 18.86 19.61
N LYS A 452 10.73 19.27 20.66
CA LYS A 452 10.98 18.49 21.88
C LYS A 452 9.71 17.99 22.58
N ARG A 453 8.55 18.64 22.36
CA ARG A 453 7.26 18.20 22.92
C ARG A 453 6.75 16.89 22.33
N HIS A 454 7.36 16.41 21.25
CA HIS A 454 6.96 15.21 20.52
C HIS A 454 8.02 14.09 20.56
N VAL A 455 9.07 14.25 21.36
CA VAL A 455 10.19 13.30 21.48
C VAL A 455 10.51 13.11 22.96
N ASP A 456 10.94 11.91 23.34
CA ASP A 456 11.37 11.63 24.72
C ASP A 456 12.62 12.47 25.07
N GLU A 457 12.76 12.82 26.35
CA GLU A 457 13.80 13.71 26.86
C GLU A 457 15.23 13.22 26.59
N GLU A 458 15.43 11.91 26.52
CA GLU A 458 16.70 11.25 26.18
C GLU A 458 17.24 11.68 24.81
N PHE A 459 16.36 12.12 23.89
CA PHE A 459 16.75 12.60 22.57
C PHE A 459 16.93 14.12 22.48
N TYR A 460 16.68 14.88 23.54
CA TYR A 460 16.84 16.34 23.52
C TYR A 460 18.24 16.80 23.11
N PRO A 461 19.34 16.16 23.57
CA PRO A 461 20.68 16.50 23.10
C PRO A 461 20.85 16.35 21.58
N LEU A 462 20.28 15.29 20.99
CA LEU A 462 20.34 15.08 19.54
C LEU A 462 19.54 16.16 18.80
N ILE A 463 18.37 16.54 19.33
CA ILE A 463 17.54 17.61 18.75
C ILE A 463 18.28 18.95 18.79
N ASP A 464 18.94 19.27 19.89
CA ASP A 464 19.75 20.49 19.99
C ASP A 464 20.94 20.45 19.04
N HIS A 465 21.66 19.31 18.98
CA HIS A 465 22.76 19.14 18.04
C HIS A 465 22.35 19.37 16.59
N ILE A 466 21.19 18.86 16.16
CA ILE A 466 20.68 19.11 14.81
C ILE A 466 20.22 20.56 14.63
N ARG A 467 19.68 21.22 15.65
CA ARG A 467 19.31 22.65 15.59
C ARG A 467 20.54 23.53 15.41
N ASP A 468 21.60 23.25 16.15
CA ASP A 468 22.87 24.00 16.08
C ASP A 468 23.54 23.83 14.71
N HIS A 469 23.32 22.70 14.04
CA HIS A 469 23.87 22.39 12.72
C HIS A 469 22.82 22.41 11.60
N ARG A 470 21.70 23.13 11.77
CA ARG A 470 20.52 22.97 10.92
C ARG A 470 20.75 23.20 9.42
N GLU A 471 21.51 24.23 9.06
CA GLU A 471 21.80 24.53 7.65
C GLU A 471 22.63 23.41 7.01
N ALA A 472 23.74 23.03 7.65
CA ALA A 472 24.59 21.93 7.22
C ALA A 472 23.80 20.61 7.15
N PHE A 473 23.03 20.30 8.19
CA PHE A 473 22.20 19.11 8.25
C PHE A 473 21.17 19.08 7.13
N ASN A 474 20.49 20.19 6.82
CA ASN A 474 19.51 20.22 5.74
C ASN A 474 20.13 20.00 4.35
N ALA A 475 21.35 20.51 4.14
CA ALA A 475 22.10 20.34 2.89
C ALA A 475 22.61 18.91 2.68
N MET A 476 22.71 18.10 3.74
CA MET A 476 23.13 16.71 3.66
C MET A 476 22.11 15.83 2.89
N PRO A 477 22.60 14.93 2.01
CA PRO A 477 21.83 13.77 1.53
C PRO A 477 21.28 12.92 2.70
N GLU A 478 20.24 12.11 2.43
CA GLU A 478 19.58 11.28 3.46
C GLU A 478 20.57 10.39 4.24
N LEU A 479 21.56 9.82 3.55
CA LEU A 479 22.56 8.93 4.16
C LEU A 479 23.53 9.67 5.08
N ASP A 480 23.95 10.86 4.69
CA ASP A 480 24.86 11.68 5.49
C ASP A 480 24.13 12.21 6.74
N LYS A 481 22.84 12.53 6.62
CA LYS A 481 21.99 12.83 7.79
C LYS A 481 21.92 11.66 8.76
N ILE A 482 21.71 10.45 8.24
CA ILE A 482 21.67 9.23 9.06
C ILE A 482 23.01 9.03 9.76
N ALA A 483 24.12 9.12 9.03
CA ALA A 483 25.47 8.98 9.60
C ALA A 483 25.76 10.04 10.68
N PHE A 484 25.33 11.29 10.45
CA PHE A 484 25.44 12.39 11.41
C PHE A 484 24.68 12.07 12.72
N ILE A 485 23.43 11.62 12.62
CA ILE A 485 22.62 11.23 13.78
C ILE A 485 23.27 10.06 14.53
N GLN A 486 23.69 9.03 13.80
CA GLN A 486 24.28 7.82 14.37
C GLN A 486 25.60 8.09 15.08
N ALA A 487 26.45 8.95 14.51
CA ALA A 487 27.70 9.36 15.14
C ALA A 487 27.46 10.07 16.48
N PHE A 488 26.42 10.91 16.56
CA PHE A 488 26.04 11.56 17.81
C PHE A 488 25.48 10.58 18.84
N LEU A 489 24.60 9.67 18.42
CA LEU A 489 24.00 8.67 19.32
C LEU A 489 25.03 7.72 19.95
N ARG A 490 26.18 7.51 19.30
CA ARG A 490 27.30 6.71 19.83
C ARG A 490 28.11 7.42 20.91
N GLN A 491 27.97 8.73 21.04
CA GLN A 491 28.70 9.56 22.01
C GLN A 491 27.89 9.84 23.27
N LEU A 492 26.59 9.53 23.25
CA LEU A 492 25.70 9.51 24.42
C LEU A 492 25.84 8.17 25.14
#